data_AF-A0A964YGE3-F1
#
_entry.id   AF-A0A964YGE3-F1
#
_cell.length_a   1.000
_cell.length_b   1.000
_cell.length_c   1.000
_cell.angle_alpha   90.00
_cell.angle_beta   90.00
_cell.angle_gamma   90.00
#
_symmetry.space_group_name_H-M   'P 1'
#
loop_
_entity.id
_entity.type
_entity.pdbx_description
1 polymer ?
#
loop_
_entity_poly.entity_id
_entity_poly.type
_entity_poly.pdbx_seq_one_letter_code
_entity_poly.pdbx_strand_id
1 'polypeptide(L)' 'MLLSIKIQNFALIDSLEIGFGTGLHVMTGETGAGKSIILDAI' A
#
# COMPACT_ATOMS: atom_id res chain seq x y z
N MET A 1 10.24 11.04 4.74
CA MET A 1 9.46 11.01 3.49
C MET A 1 9.45 9.57 3.02
N LEU A 2 8.28 8.94 2.87
CA LEU A 2 8.22 7.60 2.28
C LEU A 2 8.66 7.69 0.82
N LEU A 3 9.49 6.74 0.38
CA LEU A 3 10.01 6.67 -0.99
C LEU A 3 9.39 5.49 -1.75
N SER A 4 9.21 4.37 -1.06
CA SER A 4 8.52 3.21 -1.59
C SER A 4 8.00 2.32 -0.46
N ILE A 5 7.02 1.48 -0.78
CA ILE A 5 6.56 0.35 0.02
C ILE A 5 6.74 -0.91 -0.82
N LYS A 6 7.26 -1.97 -0.20
CA LYS A 6 7.31 -3.30 -0.79
C LYS A 6 6.75 -4.31 0.20
N ILE A 7 5.66 -4.97 -0.20
CA ILE A 7 4.97 -5.99 0.59
C ILE A 7 5.15 -7.33 -0.12
N GLN A 8 5.46 -8.38 0.64
CA GLN A 8 5.55 -9.75 0.15
C GLN A 8 4.91 -10.70 1.16
N ASN A 9 4.06 -11.61 0.69
CA ASN A 9 3.42 -12.66 1.49
C ASN A 9 2.77 -12.14 2.79
N PHE A 10 2.00 -11.04 2.72
CA PHE A 10 1.37 -10.41 3.88
C PHE A 10 -0.15 -10.30 3.71
N ALA A 11 -0.89 -10.84 4.69
CA ALA A 11 -2.35 -10.96 4.65
C ALA A 11 -2.84 -11.58 3.32
N LEU A 12 -3.50 -10.80 2.46
CA LEU A 12 -4.00 -11.23 1.14
C LEU A 12 -3.09 -10.81 -0.02
N ILE A 13 -1.93 -10.22 0.26
CA ILE A 13 -1.03 -9.64 -0.74
C ILE A 13 0.19 -10.56 -0.93
N ASP A 14 0.27 -11.20 -2.09
CA ASP A 14 1.43 -12.02 -2.48
C ASP A 14 2.65 -11.14 -2.76
N SER A 15 2.49 -10.11 -3.60
CA SER A 15 3.52 -9.11 -3.86
C SER A 15 2.92 -7.77 -4.27
N LEU A 16 3.39 -6.69 -3.66
CA LEU A 16 3.03 -5.31 -4.00
C LEU A 16 4.26 -4.41 -3.89
N GLU A 17 4.44 -3.51 -4.85
CA GLU A 17 5.48 -2.47 -4.81
C GLU A 17 4.86 -1.13 -5.21
N ILE A 18 4.98 -0.12 -4.35
CA ILE A 18 4.44 1.23 -4.56
C ILE A 18 5.58 2.22 -4.39
N GLY A 19 5.81 3.09 -5.38
CA GLY A 19 6.72 4.23 -5.27
C GLY A 19 5.97 5.50 -4.86
N PHE A 20 6.55 6.28 -3.95
CA PHE A 20 6.02 7.56 -3.51
C PHE A 20 6.85 8.71 -4.09
N GLY A 21 6.17 9.59 -4.83
CA GLY A 21 6.70 10.87 -5.29
C GLY A 21 6.37 12.01 -4.34
N THR A 22 6.69 13.24 -4.73
CA THR A 22 6.25 14.44 -4.02
C THR A 22 4.76 14.69 -4.18
N GLY A 23 4.13 15.32 -3.19
CA GLY A 23 2.71 15.71 -3.24
C GLY A 23 1.80 14.79 -2.41
N LEU A 24 0.49 14.89 -2.68
CA LEU A 24 -0.54 14.10 -2.00
C LEU A 24 -0.78 12.79 -2.73
N HIS A 25 -0.65 11.68 -2.01
CA HIS A 25 -1.01 10.35 -2.51
C HIS A 25 -2.37 9.96 -1.93
N VAL A 26 -3.34 9.66 -2.80
CA VAL A 26 -4.69 9.25 -2.40
C VAL A 26 -4.90 7.80 -2.82
N MET A 27 -5.25 6.95 -1.86
CA MET A 27 -5.61 5.56 -2.10
C MET A 27 -7.12 5.37 -1.98
N THR A 28 -7.75 4.94 -3.07
CA THR A 28 -9.21 4.70 -3.14
C THR A 28 -9.52 3.24 -3.37
N GLY A 29 -10.76 2.83 -3.12
CA GLY A 29 -11.24 1.48 -3.39
C GLY A 29 -12.50 1.16 -2.60
N GLU A 30 -13.11 0.02 -2.85
CA GLU A 30 -14.29 -0.45 -2.12
C GLU A 30 -13.91 -1.04 -0.75
N THR A 31 -14.91 -1.46 0.03
CA THR A 31 -14.70 -2.21 1.27
C THR A 31 -14.09 -3.57 0.93
N GLY A 32 -13.03 -3.96 1.64
CA GLY A 32 -12.33 -5.23 1.38
C GLY A 32 -11.25 -5.16 0.29
N ALA A 33 -11.07 -4.02 -0.40
CA ALA A 33 -10.04 -3.85 -1.43
C ALA A 33 -8.59 -3.84 -0.91
N GLY A 34 -8.35 -4.11 0.38
CA GLY A 34 -6.99 -4.22 0.94
C GLY A 34 -6.30 -2.90 1.31
N LYS A 35 -7.00 -1.75 1.28
CA LYS A 35 -6.41 -0.46 1.64
C LYS A 35 -5.81 -0.44 3.05
N SER A 36 -6.54 -0.95 4.05
CA SER A 36 -6.05 -1.02 5.43
C SER A 36 -4.85 -1.95 5.56
N ILE A 37 -4.79 -3.04 4.79
CA ILE A 37 -3.65 -3.97 4.79
C ILE A 37 -2.36 -3.24 4.36
N ILE A 38 -2.45 -2.32 3.40
CA ILE A 38 -1.30 -1.54 2.96
C ILE A 38 -0.89 -0.51 4.03
N LEU A 39 -1.85 0.10 4.73
CA LEU A 39 -1.57 1.03 5.83
C LEU A 39 -0.96 0.32 7.04
N ASP A 40 -1.43 -0.89 7.38
CA ASP A 40 -0.93 -1.71 8.48
C ASP A 40 0.51 -2.24 8.23
N ALA A 41 0.96 -2.22 6.97
CA ALA A 41 2.28 -2.67 6.57
C ALA A 41 3.37 -1.58 6.66
N ILE A 42 3.03 -0.35 7.07
CA ILE A 42 3.92 0.81 7.24
C ILE A 42 4.19 1.03 8.73
#